data_AF-A0A7G6XR55-F1
#
_entry.id   AF-A0A7G6XR55-F1
#
_cell.length_a   1.000
_cell.length_b   1.000
_cell.length_c   1.000
_cell.angle_alpha   90.00
_cell.angle_beta   90.00
_cell.angle_gamma   90.00
#
_symmetry.space_group_name_H-M   'P 1'
#
loop_
_entity.id
_entity.type
_entity.pdbx_description
1 polymer ?
#
loop_
_entity_poly.entity_id
_entity_poly.type
_entity_poly.pdbx_seq_one_letter_code
_entity_poly.pdbx_strand_id
1 'polypeptide(L)'
;MADAKDGPPVEKGWLRQTKGWLRVRLPFSASRGEMGPWEQKEGLRARIFELEAILDALLTRAMADPERRDLAPAYAEKAVEGLRQARSVLEHHSHPRVRRAAHLGVAQSHVDTTLNLMVWMASGDDIKALLPQMLALIDEHFAADDPRRIRAAELARKIQHDELEPGAPAVSLTPSERAFLAETVSRARRLLRRETLRVRSFVWIVASVTGALFLAAVLVAVLTFAWKDAIPLCFTPERGGEYEVVCPSYSTDTGTTPPTTAEIAEAARKYDYIVIETVGVVAAAIASAATLRRIRGTALPYNVPVVLALLKLPTGALTAPLGLLLMRGGFVPGLSALDSTAQIIAWAVIFGYSQQLFTKFVDSQGQAVLDAVRGPNGMPAPLQP
;
A
#
# COMPACT_ATOMS: atom_id res chain seq x y z
N MET A 1 56.68 65.09 -13.80
CA MET A 1 57.51 64.22 -14.65
C MET A 1 57.02 62.79 -14.49
N ALA A 2 56.54 62.22 -15.61
CA ALA A 2 56.42 60.81 -15.99
C ALA A 2 55.62 59.78 -15.12
N ASP A 3 54.54 59.29 -15.76
CA ASP A 3 54.11 57.88 -15.98
C ASP A 3 53.73 56.89 -14.85
N ALA A 4 52.41 56.70 -14.72
CA ALA A 4 51.61 55.53 -15.16
C ALA A 4 52.00 54.06 -14.83
N LYS A 5 51.01 53.39 -14.20
CA LYS A 5 50.38 52.07 -14.52
C LYS A 5 51.05 50.73 -14.10
N ASP A 6 50.37 49.92 -13.25
CA ASP A 6 49.47 48.80 -13.66
C ASP A 6 49.15 47.79 -12.51
N GLY A 7 47.87 47.35 -12.42
CA GLY A 7 47.47 45.95 -12.16
C GLY A 7 47.31 45.41 -10.71
N PRO A 8 46.19 44.72 -10.34
CA PRO A 8 45.87 44.31 -8.96
C PRO A 8 46.30 42.86 -8.60
N PRO A 9 46.30 42.47 -7.29
CA PRO A 9 46.67 41.13 -6.88
C PRO A 9 45.49 40.13 -6.91
N VAL A 10 45.77 38.93 -7.41
CA VAL A 10 44.89 37.75 -7.45
C VAL A 10 45.33 36.72 -6.38
N GLU A 11 44.32 36.18 -5.68
CA GLU A 11 44.23 34.92 -4.90
C GLU A 11 45.43 34.31 -4.17
N LYS A 12 45.20 33.92 -2.90
CA LYS A 12 45.14 32.51 -2.43
C LYS A 12 45.09 32.42 -0.90
N GLY A 13 44.30 31.48 -0.36
CA GLY A 13 44.66 30.84 0.91
C GLY A 13 43.58 30.67 1.99
N TRP A 14 42.34 30.30 1.66
CA TRP A 14 41.43 29.70 2.65
C TRP A 14 41.78 28.22 2.87
N LEU A 15 42.73 27.95 3.77
CA LEU A 15 43.00 26.60 4.32
C LEU A 15 43.37 26.70 5.81
N ARG A 16 42.36 26.68 6.67
CA ARG A 16 42.50 26.24 8.06
C ARG A 16 41.32 25.34 8.41
N GLN A 17 41.40 24.12 7.88
CA GLN A 17 40.59 22.97 8.28
C GLN A 17 41.51 22.00 9.04
N THR A 18 40.92 21.19 9.91
CA THR A 18 41.48 20.06 10.67
C THR A 18 42.02 20.37 12.07
N LYS A 19 41.13 20.24 13.06
CA LYS A 19 41.34 19.42 14.27
C LYS A 19 40.05 19.43 15.11
N GLY A 20 39.39 18.27 15.19
CA GLY A 20 38.19 18.11 16.02
C GLY A 20 37.23 17.00 15.58
N TRP A 21 37.74 15.91 14.98
CA TRP A 21 36.95 14.72 14.69
C TRP A 21 37.34 13.62 15.67
N LEU A 22 36.57 13.45 16.75
CA LEU A 22 36.37 12.21 17.52
C LEU A 22 35.56 12.52 18.79
N ARG A 23 34.24 12.66 18.62
CA ARG A 23 33.20 12.38 19.63
C ARG A 23 31.83 12.44 18.95
N VAL A 24 31.58 11.51 18.04
CA VAL A 24 30.22 11.26 17.57
C VAL A 24 29.59 10.28 18.56
N ARG A 25 28.94 10.81 19.60
CA ARG A 25 27.83 10.09 20.25
C ARG A 25 26.70 10.07 19.22
N LEU A 26 26.51 8.95 18.53
CA LEU A 26 25.34 8.73 17.68
C LEU A 26 24.08 8.76 18.55
N PRO A 27 23.16 9.73 18.37
CA PRO A 27 21.84 9.61 18.95
C PRO A 27 21.04 8.66 18.06
N PHE A 28 20.93 7.41 18.47
CA PHE A 28 20.08 6.37 17.84
C PHE A 28 18.57 6.70 17.87
N SER A 29 18.20 7.92 18.31
CA SER A 29 16.81 8.39 18.42
C SER A 29 16.40 9.43 17.38
N ALA A 30 17.30 9.90 16.51
CA ALA A 30 17.00 10.94 15.52
C ALA A 30 16.36 10.42 14.21
N SER A 31 16.50 9.13 13.88
CA SER A 31 15.98 8.59 12.59
C SER A 31 14.54 8.06 12.65
N ARG A 32 13.85 8.16 13.78
CA ARG A 32 12.44 7.74 13.91
C ARG A 32 11.44 8.71 13.25
N GLY A 33 11.92 9.73 12.53
CA GLY A 33 11.12 10.76 11.85
C GLY A 33 10.71 10.42 10.42
N GLU A 34 11.41 9.48 9.77
CA GLU A 34 11.32 9.28 8.31
C GLU A 34 10.75 7.90 7.93
N MET A 35 10.00 7.24 8.81
CA MET A 35 9.20 6.06 8.44
C MET A 35 7.88 6.47 7.79
N GLY A 36 7.97 7.29 6.75
CA GLY A 36 6.86 7.68 5.90
C GLY A 36 7.24 7.52 4.43
N PRO A 37 6.28 7.66 3.52
CA PRO A 37 6.52 7.71 2.08
C PRO A 37 7.33 8.95 1.68
N TRP A 38 8.61 9.00 2.05
CA TRP A 38 9.53 10.11 1.80
C TRP A 38 9.63 10.42 0.30
N GLU A 39 9.73 9.41 -0.55
CA GLU A 39 9.77 9.57 -2.01
C GLU A 39 8.53 10.28 -2.54
N GLN A 40 7.35 9.98 -1.99
CA GLN A 40 6.10 10.61 -2.41
C GLN A 40 5.99 12.04 -1.93
N LYS A 41 6.50 12.30 -0.73
CA LYS A 41 6.58 13.63 -0.16
C LYS A 41 7.51 14.52 -1.00
N GLU A 42 8.71 14.04 -1.32
CA GLU A 42 9.66 14.77 -2.15
C GLU A 42 9.15 14.91 -3.60
N GLY A 43 8.53 13.87 -4.16
CA GLY A 43 7.85 13.95 -5.45
C GLY A 43 6.76 15.02 -5.47
N LEU A 44 5.94 15.10 -4.42
CA LEU A 44 4.89 16.13 -4.32
C LEU A 44 5.48 17.53 -4.11
N ARG A 45 6.58 17.66 -3.36
CA ARG A 45 7.30 18.94 -3.22
C ARG A 45 7.88 19.42 -4.55
N ALA A 46 8.55 18.54 -5.28
CA ALA A 46 9.06 18.83 -6.62
C ALA A 46 7.91 19.28 -7.53
N ARG A 47 6.78 18.57 -7.49
CA ARG A 47 5.59 18.93 -8.27
C ARG A 47 5.03 20.30 -7.89
N ILE A 48 5.01 20.66 -6.60
CA ILE A 48 4.59 22.00 -6.16
C ILE A 48 5.51 23.07 -6.76
N PHE A 49 6.83 22.88 -6.72
CA PHE A 49 7.78 23.82 -7.32
C PHE A 49 7.60 23.97 -8.84
N GLU A 50 7.38 22.87 -9.56
CA GLU A 50 7.05 22.91 -10.99
C GLU A 50 5.78 23.72 -11.26
N LEU A 51 4.74 23.51 -10.46
CA LEU A 51 3.46 24.19 -10.64
C LEU A 51 3.53 25.68 -10.32
N GLU A 52 4.37 26.09 -9.36
CA GLU A 52 4.63 27.52 -9.11
C GLU A 52 5.24 28.18 -10.35
N ALA A 53 6.25 27.56 -10.97
CA ALA A 53 6.87 28.09 -12.18
C ALA A 53 5.90 28.13 -13.37
N ILE A 54 5.07 27.09 -13.55
CA ILE A 54 4.05 27.04 -14.60
C ILE A 54 2.99 28.12 -14.36
N LEU A 55 2.58 28.32 -13.11
CA LEU A 55 1.57 29.31 -12.74
C LEU A 55 2.02 30.74 -13.06
N ASP A 56 3.28 31.09 -12.78
CA ASP A 56 3.84 32.41 -13.11
C ASP A 56 3.88 32.64 -14.63
N ALA A 57 4.28 31.63 -15.40
CA ALA A 57 4.28 31.69 -16.85
C ALA A 57 2.85 31.84 -17.42
N LEU A 58 1.88 31.10 -16.87
CA LEU A 58 0.47 31.20 -17.25
C LEU A 58 -0.10 32.57 -16.95
N LEU A 59 0.17 33.13 -15.77
CA LEU A 59 -0.31 34.46 -15.40
C LEU A 59 0.24 35.53 -16.35
N THR A 60 1.53 35.47 -16.67
CA THR A 60 2.16 36.42 -17.60
C THR A 60 1.47 36.40 -18.97
N ARG A 61 1.19 35.22 -19.51
CA ARG A 61 0.49 35.06 -20.79
C ARG A 61 -0.98 35.48 -20.71
N ALA A 62 -1.65 35.18 -19.60
CA ALA A 62 -3.04 35.55 -19.39
C ALA A 62 -3.23 37.07 -19.25
N MET A 63 -2.26 37.78 -18.67
CA MET A 63 -2.27 39.24 -18.58
C MET A 63 -2.08 39.94 -19.94
N ALA A 64 -1.42 39.28 -20.90
CA ALA A 64 -1.25 39.78 -22.26
C ALA A 64 -2.52 39.60 -23.12
N ASP A 65 -3.46 38.74 -22.69
CA ASP A 65 -4.71 38.47 -23.38
C ASP A 65 -5.83 39.39 -22.85
N PRO A 66 -6.45 40.24 -23.70
CA PRO A 66 -7.53 41.12 -23.30
C PRO A 66 -8.72 40.43 -22.62
N GLU A 67 -9.06 39.20 -23.00
CA GLU A 67 -10.21 38.48 -22.46
C GLU A 67 -9.96 37.91 -21.06
N ARG A 68 -8.70 37.63 -20.72
CA ARG A 68 -8.30 36.97 -19.47
C ARG A 68 -7.66 37.91 -18.46
N ARG A 69 -7.21 39.08 -18.90
CA ARG A 69 -6.46 40.05 -18.10
C ARG A 69 -7.13 40.41 -16.78
N ASP A 70 -8.45 40.57 -16.77
CA ASP A 70 -9.21 41.01 -15.59
C ASP A 70 -9.46 39.88 -14.58
N LEU A 71 -9.55 38.63 -15.05
CA LEU A 71 -9.88 37.47 -14.22
C LEU A 71 -8.63 36.73 -13.72
N ALA A 72 -7.55 36.71 -14.50
CA ALA A 72 -6.36 35.93 -14.22
C ALA A 72 -5.71 36.22 -12.84
N PRO A 73 -5.60 37.49 -12.37
CA PRO A 73 -4.99 37.77 -11.07
C PRO A 73 -5.70 37.10 -9.90
N ALA A 74 -7.04 37.09 -9.91
CA ALA A 74 -7.84 36.50 -8.85
C ALA A 74 -7.66 34.97 -8.77
N TYR A 75 -7.61 34.30 -9.93
CA TYR A 75 -7.35 32.85 -9.98
C TYR A 75 -5.91 32.52 -9.59
N ALA A 76 -4.93 33.33 -10.02
CA ALA A 76 -3.53 33.14 -9.69
C ALA A 76 -3.28 33.27 -8.18
N GLU A 77 -3.84 34.29 -7.53
CA GLU A 77 -3.73 34.49 -6.09
C GLU A 77 -4.21 33.24 -5.31
N LYS A 78 -5.37 32.70 -5.67
CA LYS A 78 -5.92 31.49 -5.04
C LYS A 78 -5.11 30.24 -5.36
N ALA A 79 -4.54 30.14 -6.55
CA ALA A 79 -3.67 29.03 -6.94
C ALA A 79 -2.35 29.06 -6.14
N VAL A 80 -1.70 30.22 -6.00
CA VAL A 80 -0.49 30.40 -5.18
C VAL A 80 -0.79 30.06 -3.72
N GLU A 81 -1.91 30.53 -3.16
CA GLU A 81 -2.31 30.19 -1.80
C GLU A 81 -2.54 28.68 -1.63
N GLY A 82 -3.15 28.02 -2.62
CA GLY A 82 -3.29 26.57 -2.65
C GLY A 82 -1.93 25.84 -2.57
N LEU A 83 -0.97 26.22 -3.40
CA LEU A 83 0.38 25.61 -3.40
C LEU A 83 1.14 25.90 -2.09
N ARG A 84 0.98 27.09 -1.51
CA ARG A 84 1.53 27.44 -0.19
C ARG A 84 0.95 26.55 0.92
N GLN A 85 -0.37 26.35 0.93
CA GLN A 85 -1.04 25.45 1.86
C GLN A 85 -0.61 23.98 1.64
N ALA A 86 -0.42 23.56 0.39
CA ALA A 86 0.11 22.24 0.09
C ALA A 86 1.52 22.06 0.69
N ARG A 87 2.41 23.05 0.52
CA ARG A 87 3.78 23.03 1.06
C ARG A 87 3.79 23.02 2.59
N SER A 88 2.99 23.87 3.24
CA SER A 88 2.98 23.97 4.70
C SER A 88 2.51 22.68 5.39
N VAL A 89 1.57 21.96 4.78
CA VAL A 89 1.10 20.65 5.25
C VAL A 89 2.19 19.57 5.09
N LEU A 90 3.12 19.74 4.15
CA LEU A 90 4.26 18.84 3.97
C LEU A 90 5.46 19.18 4.88
N GLU A 91 5.47 20.30 5.60
CA GLU A 91 6.57 20.64 6.51
C GLU A 91 6.47 19.87 7.84
N HIS A 92 7.60 19.34 8.32
CA HIS A 92 7.64 18.41 9.47
C HIS A 92 7.34 19.09 10.82
N HIS A 93 7.39 20.42 10.89
CA HIS A 93 7.44 21.18 12.13
C HIS A 93 6.05 21.54 12.67
N SER A 94 5.00 21.46 11.84
CA SER A 94 3.67 21.94 12.18
C SER A 94 2.84 20.94 13.00
N HIS A 95 3.03 19.62 12.87
CA HIS A 95 2.18 18.63 13.54
C HIS A 95 2.87 17.29 13.92
N PRO A 96 3.55 17.19 15.07
CA PRO A 96 4.23 15.96 15.51
C PRO A 96 3.28 14.75 15.73
N ARG A 97 1.97 14.97 15.88
CA ARG A 97 0.95 13.93 16.04
C ARG A 97 0.26 13.49 14.73
N VAL A 98 0.45 14.21 13.61
CA VAL A 98 -0.16 13.88 12.30
C VAL A 98 0.81 13.10 11.42
N ARG A 99 1.54 12.15 12.03
CA ARG A 99 2.48 11.21 11.37
C ARG A 99 1.82 10.23 10.38
N ARG A 100 0.55 10.40 10.07
CA ARG A 100 -0.19 9.55 9.13
C ARG A 100 -0.12 10.19 7.75
N ALA A 101 -0.10 9.38 6.69
CA ALA A 101 -0.13 9.80 5.27
C ALA A 101 -1.36 10.66 4.86
N ALA A 102 -2.16 11.14 5.82
CA ALA A 102 -3.22 12.12 5.61
C ALA A 102 -2.67 13.46 5.11
N HIS A 103 -1.49 13.89 5.57
CA HIS A 103 -0.85 15.13 5.09
C HIS A 103 -0.57 15.11 3.58
N LEU A 104 -0.15 13.96 3.03
CA LEU A 104 0.01 13.79 1.58
C LEU A 104 -1.32 13.95 0.83
N GLY A 105 -2.40 13.34 1.35
CA GLY A 105 -3.74 13.47 0.74
C GLY A 105 -4.29 14.89 0.79
N VAL A 106 -4.04 15.61 1.89
CA VAL A 106 -4.42 17.02 2.03
C VAL A 106 -3.60 17.89 1.06
N ALA A 107 -2.27 17.73 1.02
CA ALA A 107 -1.41 18.46 0.10
C ALA A 107 -1.78 18.20 -1.37
N GLN A 108 -2.05 16.94 -1.74
CA GLN A 108 -2.54 16.59 -3.08
C GLN A 108 -3.88 17.26 -3.38
N SER A 109 -4.77 17.40 -2.39
CA SER A 109 -6.05 18.09 -2.59
C SER A 109 -5.86 19.57 -2.95
N HIS A 110 -4.90 20.25 -2.31
CA HIS A 110 -4.56 21.63 -2.66
C HIS A 110 -3.92 21.74 -4.05
N VAL A 111 -3.06 20.78 -4.43
CA VAL A 111 -2.47 20.68 -5.77
C VAL A 111 -3.57 20.48 -6.83
N ASP A 112 -4.51 19.57 -6.60
CA ASP A 112 -5.60 19.27 -7.53
C ASP A 112 -6.53 20.48 -7.72
N THR A 113 -6.79 21.25 -6.65
CA THR A 113 -7.52 22.52 -6.72
C THR A 113 -6.75 23.55 -7.53
N THR A 114 -5.44 23.68 -7.31
CA THR A 114 -4.57 24.61 -8.06
C THR A 114 -4.60 24.30 -9.55
N LEU A 115 -4.41 23.03 -9.92
CA LEU A 115 -4.50 22.57 -11.31
C LEU A 115 -5.86 22.88 -11.94
N ASN A 116 -6.95 22.86 -11.16
CA ASN A 116 -8.28 23.24 -11.64
C ASN A 116 -8.40 24.75 -11.87
N LEU A 117 -7.80 25.58 -11.01
CA LEU A 117 -7.75 27.03 -11.17
C LEU A 117 -6.91 27.43 -12.38
N MET A 118 -5.82 26.71 -12.66
CA MET A 118 -4.95 26.95 -13.83
C MET A 118 -5.67 26.83 -15.17
N VAL A 119 -6.70 25.98 -15.28
CA VAL A 119 -7.52 25.84 -16.51
C VAL A 119 -8.21 27.15 -16.89
N TRP A 120 -8.58 27.97 -15.89
CA TRP A 120 -9.22 29.27 -16.13
C TRP A 120 -8.24 30.31 -16.66
N MET A 121 -6.95 30.18 -16.35
CA MET A 121 -5.90 31.08 -16.81
C MET A 121 -5.24 30.62 -18.11
N ALA A 122 -5.28 29.31 -18.41
CA ALA A 122 -4.69 28.72 -19.61
C ALA A 122 -5.29 29.28 -20.91
N SER A 123 -4.46 29.41 -21.95
CA SER A 123 -4.96 29.69 -23.31
C SER A 123 -5.62 28.45 -23.91
N GLY A 124 -6.31 28.59 -25.04
CA GLY A 124 -6.79 27.44 -25.79
C GLY A 124 -5.67 26.47 -26.17
N ASP A 125 -4.53 27.00 -26.60
CA ASP A 125 -3.34 26.22 -26.96
C ASP A 125 -2.74 25.48 -25.75
N ASP A 126 -2.68 26.13 -24.58
CA ASP A 126 -2.23 25.49 -23.34
C ASP A 126 -3.17 24.34 -22.94
N ILE A 127 -4.50 24.56 -23.02
CA ILE A 127 -5.49 23.52 -22.72
C ILE A 127 -5.35 22.37 -23.71
N LYS A 128 -5.16 22.67 -24.99
CA LYS A 128 -4.94 21.68 -26.04
C LYS A 128 -3.71 20.82 -25.76
N ALA A 129 -2.60 21.42 -25.34
CA ALA A 129 -1.39 20.70 -24.96
C ALA A 129 -1.60 19.77 -23.75
N LEU A 130 -2.45 20.16 -22.80
CA LEU A 130 -2.79 19.37 -21.61
C LEU A 130 -3.90 18.34 -21.86
N LEU A 131 -4.62 18.45 -22.97
CA LEU A 131 -5.82 17.68 -23.26
C LEU A 131 -5.61 16.17 -23.29
N PRO A 132 -4.52 15.62 -23.89
CA PRO A 132 -4.28 14.19 -23.87
C PRO A 132 -4.17 13.63 -22.44
N GLN A 133 -3.53 14.39 -21.52
CA GLN A 133 -3.42 13.99 -20.12
C GLN A 133 -4.77 14.06 -19.40
N MET A 134 -5.56 15.10 -19.68
CA MET A 134 -6.91 15.23 -19.11
C MET A 134 -7.82 14.09 -19.56
N LEU A 135 -7.80 13.76 -20.85
CA LEU A 135 -8.58 12.65 -21.41
C LEU A 135 -8.12 11.31 -20.86
N ALA A 136 -6.82 11.04 -20.77
CA ALA A 136 -6.32 9.80 -20.19
C ALA A 136 -6.84 9.61 -18.76
N LEU A 137 -6.85 10.66 -17.94
CA LEU A 137 -7.37 10.60 -16.57
C LEU A 137 -8.90 10.37 -16.54
N ILE A 138 -9.64 10.97 -17.47
CA ILE A 138 -11.09 10.76 -17.59
C ILE A 138 -11.37 9.33 -18.05
N ASP A 139 -10.69 8.88 -19.09
CA ASP A 139 -10.81 7.53 -19.65
C ASP A 139 -10.44 6.45 -18.63
N GLU A 140 -9.47 6.70 -17.75
CA GLU A 140 -9.10 5.74 -16.71
C GLU A 140 -10.23 5.57 -15.68
N HIS A 141 -10.80 6.67 -15.16
CA HIS A 141 -11.72 6.62 -14.01
C HIS A 141 -13.22 6.68 -14.34
N PHE A 142 -13.60 6.94 -15.58
CA PHE A 142 -15.00 6.96 -16.01
C PHE A 142 -15.39 5.70 -16.78
N ALA A 143 -16.64 5.27 -16.61
CA ALA A 143 -17.22 4.19 -17.41
C ALA A 143 -17.30 4.59 -18.90
N ALA A 144 -17.31 3.59 -19.78
CA ALA A 144 -17.36 3.82 -21.23
C ALA A 144 -18.62 4.53 -21.72
N ASP A 145 -19.73 4.37 -20.99
CA ASP A 145 -21.04 4.95 -21.28
C ASP A 145 -21.30 6.28 -20.54
N ASP A 146 -20.34 6.81 -19.76
CA ASP A 146 -20.56 8.05 -19.03
C ASP A 146 -20.68 9.25 -20.01
N PRO A 147 -21.78 10.02 -19.96
CA PRO A 147 -22.00 11.13 -20.89
C PRO A 147 -20.94 12.23 -20.80
N ARG A 148 -20.26 12.37 -19.65
CA ARG A 148 -19.18 13.34 -19.46
C ARG A 148 -17.92 12.91 -20.18
N ARG A 149 -17.62 11.60 -20.18
CA ARG A 149 -16.49 11.03 -20.94
C ARG A 149 -16.69 11.25 -22.43
N ILE A 150 -17.87 10.90 -22.94
CA ILE A 150 -18.23 11.07 -24.35
C ILE A 150 -18.11 12.54 -24.77
N ARG A 151 -18.69 13.46 -23.99
CA ARG A 151 -18.63 14.90 -24.28
C ARG A 151 -17.21 15.47 -24.18
N ALA A 152 -16.38 14.99 -23.25
CA ALA A 152 -14.98 15.40 -23.17
C ALA A 152 -14.18 14.95 -24.41
N ALA A 153 -14.40 13.73 -24.89
CA ALA A 153 -13.79 13.23 -26.11
C ALA A 153 -14.26 13.99 -27.35
N GLU A 154 -15.55 14.33 -27.43
CA GLU A 154 -16.11 15.14 -28.52
C GLU A 154 -15.51 16.55 -28.54
N LEU A 155 -15.44 17.21 -27.37
CA LEU A 155 -14.81 18.52 -27.25
C LEU A 155 -13.33 18.46 -27.65
N ALA A 156 -12.64 17.39 -27.32
CA ALA A 156 -11.25 17.23 -27.74
C ALA A 156 -11.07 17.03 -29.23
N ARG A 157 -11.97 16.26 -29.86
CA ARG A 157 -12.00 16.12 -31.32
C ARG A 157 -12.28 17.46 -32.01
N LYS A 158 -13.17 18.28 -31.44
CA LYS A 158 -13.45 19.65 -31.92
C LYS A 158 -12.19 20.52 -31.87
N ILE A 159 -11.52 20.57 -30.71
CA ILE A 159 -10.27 21.33 -30.52
C ILE A 159 -9.17 20.88 -31.50
N GLN A 160 -9.12 19.59 -31.86
CA GLN A 160 -8.17 19.06 -32.84
C GLN A 160 -8.56 19.39 -34.29
N HIS A 161 -9.85 19.38 -34.63
CA HIS A 161 -10.31 19.71 -35.99
C HIS A 161 -10.14 21.19 -36.33
N ASP A 162 -10.34 22.10 -35.37
CA ASP A 162 -10.19 23.55 -35.59
C ASP A 162 -8.76 23.94 -36.03
N GLU A 163 -7.75 23.08 -35.83
CA GLU A 163 -6.37 23.26 -36.32
C GLU A 163 -6.18 22.88 -37.79
N LEU A 164 -6.99 21.97 -38.31
CA LEU A 164 -6.82 21.45 -39.67
C LEU A 164 -7.26 22.46 -40.75
N GLU A 165 -7.96 23.53 -40.36
CA GLU A 165 -8.34 24.62 -41.25
C GLU A 165 -7.24 25.69 -41.31
N PRO A 166 -6.54 25.83 -42.46
CA PRO A 166 -5.47 26.82 -42.59
C PRO A 166 -6.03 28.25 -42.47
N GLY A 167 -5.64 28.97 -41.41
CA GLY A 167 -6.04 30.36 -41.16
C GLY A 167 -7.16 30.54 -40.13
N ALA A 168 -7.60 29.48 -39.45
CA ALA A 168 -8.52 29.60 -38.34
C ALA A 168 -7.89 30.40 -37.17
N PRO A 169 -8.66 31.26 -36.47
CA PRO A 169 -8.20 31.96 -35.28
C PRO A 169 -7.78 30.97 -34.19
N ALA A 170 -6.90 31.41 -33.28
CA ALA A 170 -6.44 30.61 -32.14
C ALA A 170 -7.61 29.92 -31.42
N VAL A 171 -7.45 28.64 -31.07
CA VAL A 171 -8.52 27.79 -30.50
C VAL A 171 -9.25 28.53 -29.37
N SER A 172 -10.48 29.00 -29.63
CA SER A 172 -11.27 29.75 -28.66
C SER A 172 -12.22 28.82 -27.92
N LEU A 173 -11.82 28.33 -26.75
CA LEU A 173 -12.70 27.59 -25.87
C LEU A 173 -13.68 28.53 -25.17
N THR A 174 -14.98 28.28 -25.33
CA THR A 174 -16.02 29.03 -24.64
C THR A 174 -15.88 28.88 -23.11
N PRO A 175 -16.31 29.87 -22.30
CA PRO A 175 -16.27 29.76 -20.85
C PRO A 175 -16.99 28.52 -20.30
N SER A 176 -18.05 28.08 -20.97
CA SER A 176 -18.82 26.88 -20.59
C SER A 176 -18.07 25.57 -20.90
N GLU A 177 -17.38 25.49 -22.03
CA GLU A 177 -16.52 24.34 -22.38
C GLU A 177 -15.33 24.22 -21.41
N ARG A 178 -14.72 25.34 -21.02
CA ARG A 178 -13.66 25.38 -19.99
C ARG A 178 -14.17 24.89 -18.64
N ALA A 179 -15.31 25.42 -18.20
CA ALA A 179 -15.95 25.01 -16.95
C ALA A 179 -16.26 23.51 -16.94
N PHE A 180 -16.76 22.99 -18.07
CA PHE A 180 -17.07 21.57 -18.24
C PHE A 180 -15.80 20.69 -18.13
N LEU A 181 -14.72 21.03 -18.83
CA LEU A 181 -13.46 20.30 -18.75
C LEU A 181 -12.88 20.33 -17.34
N ALA A 182 -12.81 21.51 -16.72
CA ALA A 182 -12.29 21.69 -15.37
C ALA A 182 -13.06 20.84 -14.34
N GLU A 183 -14.39 20.93 -14.33
CA GLU A 183 -15.22 20.12 -13.41
C GLU A 183 -15.09 18.62 -13.70
N THR A 184 -15.04 18.21 -14.97
CA THR A 184 -14.91 16.78 -15.32
C THR A 184 -13.58 16.20 -14.87
N VAL A 185 -12.46 16.91 -15.08
CA VAL A 185 -11.13 16.51 -14.58
C VAL A 185 -11.07 16.53 -13.06
N SER A 186 -11.65 17.54 -12.41
CA SER A 186 -11.77 17.63 -10.95
C SER A 186 -12.51 16.42 -10.38
N ARG A 187 -13.59 15.98 -11.04
CA ARG A 187 -14.34 14.76 -10.70
C ARG A 187 -13.49 13.51 -10.88
N ALA A 188 -12.75 13.39 -11.98
CA ALA A 188 -11.81 12.27 -12.21
C ALA A 188 -10.80 12.15 -11.05
N ARG A 189 -10.16 13.26 -10.67
CA ARG A 189 -9.21 13.28 -9.53
C ARG A 189 -9.87 12.92 -8.19
N ARG A 190 -11.15 13.30 -7.98
CA ARG A 190 -11.91 12.90 -6.78
C ARG A 190 -12.18 11.39 -6.76
N LEU A 191 -12.45 10.77 -7.91
CA LEU A 191 -12.65 9.32 -8.04
C LEU A 191 -11.36 8.56 -7.71
N LEU A 192 -10.25 8.92 -8.37
CA LEU A 192 -8.92 8.37 -8.08
C LEU A 192 -8.57 8.41 -6.58
N ARG A 193 -8.84 9.54 -5.92
CA ARG A 193 -8.60 9.70 -4.48
C ARG A 193 -9.47 8.80 -3.63
N ARG A 194 -10.76 8.67 -3.95
CA ARG A 194 -11.69 7.78 -3.22
C ARG A 194 -11.24 6.33 -3.32
N GLU A 195 -10.82 5.90 -4.50
CA GLU A 195 -10.31 4.56 -4.76
C GLU A 195 -9.02 4.31 -3.95
N THR A 196 -8.08 5.25 -3.99
CA THR A 196 -6.84 5.18 -3.20
C THR A 196 -7.09 5.12 -1.69
N LEU A 197 -8.08 5.86 -1.19
CA LEU A 197 -8.48 5.82 0.22
C LEU A 197 -9.07 4.47 0.63
N ARG A 198 -9.84 3.81 -0.25
CA ARG A 198 -10.38 2.46 0.00
C ARG A 198 -9.24 1.45 0.13
N VAL A 199 -8.24 1.50 -0.77
CA VAL A 199 -7.05 0.64 -0.67
C VAL A 199 -6.34 0.84 0.66
N ARG A 200 -6.13 2.10 1.05
CA ARG A 200 -5.47 2.39 2.32
C ARG A 200 -6.27 1.86 3.51
N SER A 201 -7.58 2.08 3.54
CA SER A 201 -8.45 1.57 4.60
C SER A 201 -8.39 0.05 4.67
N PHE A 202 -8.45 -0.62 3.51
CA PHE A 202 -8.34 -2.08 3.41
C PHE A 202 -7.01 -2.58 3.97
N VAL A 203 -5.88 -2.00 3.57
CA VAL A 203 -4.55 -2.37 4.07
C VAL A 203 -4.46 -2.22 5.57
N TRP A 204 -4.99 -1.12 6.13
CA TRP A 204 -4.99 -0.90 7.58
C TRP A 204 -5.86 -1.91 8.33
N ILE A 205 -7.02 -2.26 7.80
CA ILE A 205 -7.90 -3.28 8.37
C ILE A 205 -7.19 -4.64 8.36
N VAL A 206 -6.64 -5.06 7.21
CA VAL A 206 -5.94 -6.34 7.08
C VAL A 206 -4.71 -6.39 7.99
N ALA A 207 -3.92 -5.32 8.07
CA ALA A 207 -2.78 -5.25 8.98
C ALA A 207 -3.21 -5.35 10.46
N SER A 208 -4.33 -4.72 10.83
CA SER A 208 -4.87 -4.79 12.19
C SER A 208 -5.35 -6.20 12.53
N VAL A 209 -6.06 -6.86 11.61
CA VAL A 209 -6.49 -8.25 11.75
C VAL A 209 -5.29 -9.19 11.83
N THR A 210 -4.27 -8.98 10.99
CA THR A 210 -3.01 -9.74 11.01
C THR A 210 -2.35 -9.63 12.39
N GLY A 211 -2.26 -8.41 12.93
CA GLY A 211 -1.72 -8.16 14.27
C GLY A 211 -2.54 -8.84 15.37
N ALA A 212 -3.88 -8.82 15.28
CA ALA A 212 -4.74 -9.50 16.23
C ALA A 212 -4.60 -11.04 16.18
N LEU A 213 -4.51 -11.62 14.98
CA LEU A 213 -4.26 -13.06 14.81
C LEU A 213 -2.88 -13.46 15.29
N PHE A 214 -1.86 -12.64 15.04
CA PHE A 214 -0.52 -12.86 15.57
C PHE A 214 -0.51 -12.83 17.10
N LEU A 215 -1.20 -11.86 17.70
CA LEU A 215 -1.37 -11.81 19.15
C LEU A 215 -2.10 -13.06 19.68
N ALA A 216 -3.13 -13.53 18.97
CA ALA A 216 -3.84 -14.75 19.33
C ALA A 216 -2.92 -15.98 19.27
N ALA A 217 -2.11 -16.12 18.21
CA ALA A 217 -1.12 -17.19 18.08
C ALA A 217 -0.11 -17.16 19.23
N VAL A 218 0.46 -15.98 19.53
CA VAL A 218 1.36 -15.80 20.67
C VAL A 218 0.69 -16.15 22.00
N LEU A 219 -0.58 -15.77 22.19
CA LEU A 219 -1.33 -16.09 23.39
C LEU A 219 -1.54 -17.60 23.53
N VAL A 220 -1.88 -18.31 22.44
CA VAL A 220 -1.99 -19.77 22.43
C VAL A 220 -0.65 -20.41 22.79
N ALA A 221 0.45 -19.99 22.17
CA ALA A 221 1.79 -20.45 22.48
C ALA A 221 2.16 -20.27 23.97
N VAL A 222 1.90 -19.08 24.52
CA VAL A 222 2.23 -18.74 25.92
C VAL A 222 1.34 -19.51 26.91
N LEU A 223 0.03 -19.59 26.65
CA LEU A 223 -0.90 -20.31 27.52
C LEU A 223 -0.61 -21.80 27.55
N THR A 224 -0.33 -22.41 26.39
CA THR A 224 -0.01 -23.85 26.29
C THR A 224 1.36 -24.18 26.88
N PHE A 225 2.32 -23.26 26.79
CA PHE A 225 3.60 -23.38 27.48
C PHE A 225 3.46 -23.30 29.02
N ALA A 226 2.56 -22.45 29.51
CA ALA A 226 2.27 -22.30 30.93
C ALA A 226 1.45 -23.47 31.49
N TRP A 227 0.47 -23.97 30.73
CA TRP A 227 -0.47 -25.02 31.13
C TRP A 227 -0.39 -26.24 30.21
N LYS A 228 0.58 -27.12 30.48
CA LYS A 228 0.84 -28.32 29.67
C LYS A 228 -0.31 -29.35 29.67
N ASP A 229 -1.14 -29.34 30.72
CA ASP A 229 -2.14 -30.39 30.98
C ASP A 229 -3.54 -30.06 30.46
N ALA A 230 -3.80 -28.82 30.05
CA ALA A 230 -5.15 -28.39 29.72
C ALA A 230 -5.66 -29.03 28.41
N ILE A 231 -4.81 -29.16 27.39
CA ILE A 231 -5.16 -29.74 26.08
C ILE A 231 -3.91 -30.38 25.43
N PRO A 232 -3.61 -31.67 25.66
CA PRO A 232 -2.46 -32.33 25.02
C PRO A 232 -2.75 -32.64 23.54
N LEU A 233 -1.80 -32.34 22.64
CA LEU A 233 -1.85 -32.67 21.20
C LEU A 233 -1.43 -34.11 20.90
N CYS A 234 -1.63 -35.02 21.84
CA CYS A 234 -1.22 -36.41 21.72
C CYS A 234 -2.34 -37.30 21.15
N PHE A 235 -1.97 -38.39 20.51
CA PHE A 235 -2.85 -39.42 19.97
C PHE A 235 -2.51 -40.76 20.61
N THR A 236 -3.50 -41.63 20.72
CA THR A 236 -3.37 -42.95 21.38
C THR A 236 -3.73 -44.07 20.40
N PRO A 237 -2.90 -44.32 19.38
CA PRO A 237 -3.09 -45.42 18.44
C PRO A 237 -3.03 -46.79 19.14
N GLU A 238 -3.78 -47.75 18.60
CA GLU A 238 -3.71 -49.16 19.01
C GLU A 238 -3.10 -49.98 17.87
N ARG A 239 -1.96 -50.64 18.13
CA ARG A 239 -1.31 -51.53 17.17
C ARG A 239 -1.17 -52.92 17.76
N GLY A 240 -1.86 -53.90 17.18
CA GLY A 240 -1.67 -55.30 17.54
C GLY A 240 -1.98 -55.63 19.02
N GLY A 241 -2.85 -54.86 19.67
CA GLY A 241 -3.20 -55.02 21.09
C GLY A 241 -2.29 -54.28 22.08
N GLU A 242 -1.33 -53.48 21.57
CA GLU A 242 -0.54 -52.54 22.36
C GLU A 242 -0.95 -51.10 22.04
N TYR A 243 -0.95 -50.27 23.08
CA TYR A 243 -1.22 -48.84 23.02
C TYR A 243 0.09 -48.06 23.09
N GLU A 244 0.21 -47.06 22.22
CA GLU A 244 1.30 -46.09 22.21
C GLU A 244 0.70 -44.69 22.42
N VAL A 245 1.36 -43.83 23.18
CA VAL A 245 1.03 -42.41 23.27
C VAL A 245 2.00 -41.63 22.39
N VAL A 246 1.48 -41.00 21.34
CA VAL A 246 2.28 -40.26 20.36
C VAL A 246 1.95 -38.78 20.43
N CYS A 247 2.95 -37.95 20.74
CA CYS A 247 2.86 -36.49 20.78
C CYS A 247 3.76 -35.85 19.68
N PRO A 248 3.60 -34.55 19.39
CA PRO A 248 4.38 -33.84 18.36
C PRO A 248 5.90 -33.88 18.50
N SER A 249 6.43 -34.17 19.69
CA SER A 249 7.88 -34.20 19.91
C SER A 249 8.41 -35.42 20.67
N TYR A 250 7.52 -36.29 21.14
CA TYR A 250 7.86 -37.44 21.95
C TYR A 250 6.79 -38.52 21.78
N SER A 251 7.18 -39.79 21.79
CA SER A 251 6.25 -40.92 21.88
C SER A 251 6.73 -41.91 22.94
N THR A 252 5.79 -42.65 23.53
CA THR A 252 6.07 -43.67 24.55
C THR A 252 5.06 -44.80 24.47
N ASP A 253 5.53 -46.02 24.63
CA ASP A 253 4.68 -47.21 24.66
C ASP A 253 4.04 -47.37 26.05
N THR A 254 2.75 -47.67 26.10
CA THR A 254 1.99 -47.93 27.34
C THR A 254 1.58 -49.40 27.50
N GLY A 255 2.08 -50.27 26.62
CA GLY A 255 1.84 -51.72 26.67
C GLY A 255 0.40 -52.08 26.31
N THR A 256 -0.15 -53.14 26.92
CA THR A 256 -1.45 -53.72 26.53
C THR A 256 -2.67 -53.06 27.16
N THR A 257 -2.49 -52.08 28.05
CA THR A 257 -3.59 -51.38 28.72
C THR A 257 -3.84 -50.01 28.09
N PRO A 258 -5.11 -49.59 27.96
CA PRO A 258 -5.42 -48.25 27.46
C PRO A 258 -4.78 -47.18 28.35
N PRO A 259 -4.09 -46.18 27.77
CA PRO A 259 -3.36 -45.16 28.53
C PRO A 259 -4.33 -44.29 29.34
N THR A 260 -3.98 -44.07 30.59
CA THR A 260 -4.69 -43.17 31.50
C THR A 260 -4.43 -41.71 31.14
N THR A 261 -5.30 -40.81 31.61
CA THR A 261 -5.13 -39.36 31.39
C THR A 261 -3.83 -38.83 32.00
N ALA A 262 -3.32 -39.46 33.06
CA ALA A 262 -2.04 -39.12 33.69
C ALA A 262 -0.85 -39.47 32.79
N GLU A 263 -0.85 -40.67 32.18
CA GLU A 263 0.21 -41.10 31.26
C GLU A 263 0.25 -40.22 30.00
N ILE A 264 -0.91 -39.83 29.48
CA ILE A 264 -1.00 -38.89 28.34
C ILE A 264 -0.44 -37.51 28.72
N ALA A 265 -0.74 -37.02 29.92
CA ALA A 265 -0.25 -35.72 30.41
C ALA A 265 1.26 -35.72 30.74
N GLU A 266 1.84 -36.89 31.03
CA GLU A 266 3.28 -37.07 31.25
C GLU A 266 4.06 -37.10 29.93
N ALA A 267 3.50 -37.72 28.90
CA ALA A 267 4.09 -37.75 27.56
C ALA A 267 4.10 -36.36 26.88
N ALA A 268 3.11 -35.51 27.18
CA ALA A 268 2.98 -34.18 26.60
C ALA A 268 4.12 -33.23 27.03
N ARG A 269 4.70 -32.52 26.05
CA ARG A 269 5.81 -31.58 26.27
C ARG A 269 5.35 -30.14 26.05
N LYS A 270 5.96 -29.21 26.82
CA LYS A 270 5.61 -27.77 26.79
C LYS A 270 5.83 -27.10 25.43
N TYR A 271 6.68 -27.68 24.58
CA TYR A 271 7.04 -27.14 23.28
C TYR A 271 6.26 -27.79 22.13
N ASP A 272 5.37 -28.75 22.39
CA ASP A 272 4.57 -29.43 21.36
C ASP A 272 3.76 -28.42 20.52
N TYR A 273 3.09 -27.46 21.16
CA TYR A 273 2.36 -26.40 20.45
C TYR A 273 3.28 -25.49 19.62
N ILE A 274 4.42 -25.08 20.18
CA ILE A 274 5.38 -24.22 19.47
C ILE A 274 5.92 -24.91 18.22
N VAL A 275 6.19 -26.22 18.29
CA VAL A 275 6.63 -27.02 17.13
C VAL A 275 5.54 -27.01 16.06
N ILE A 276 4.29 -27.31 16.42
CA ILE A 276 3.17 -27.36 15.47
C ILE A 276 2.86 -25.99 14.87
N GLU A 277 2.84 -24.93 15.67
CA GLU A 277 2.63 -23.55 15.19
C GLU A 277 3.76 -23.14 14.23
N THR A 278 5.01 -23.47 14.53
CA THR A 278 6.15 -23.17 13.66
C THR A 278 6.03 -23.90 12.32
N VAL A 279 5.65 -25.18 12.34
CA VAL A 279 5.36 -25.95 11.12
C VAL A 279 4.23 -25.31 10.32
N GLY A 280 3.17 -24.86 10.99
CA GLY A 280 2.06 -24.12 10.38
C GLY A 280 2.51 -22.81 9.71
N VAL A 281 3.36 -22.03 10.38
CA VAL A 281 3.97 -20.80 9.82
C VAL A 281 4.83 -21.11 8.60
N VAL A 282 5.63 -22.18 8.63
CA VAL A 282 6.48 -22.58 7.49
C VAL A 282 5.62 -22.97 6.29
N ALA A 283 4.58 -23.79 6.50
CA ALA A 283 3.64 -24.16 5.45
C ALA A 283 2.95 -22.93 4.85
N ALA A 284 2.54 -21.99 5.70
CA ALA A 284 1.95 -20.72 5.31
C ALA A 284 2.91 -19.82 4.53
N ALA A 285 4.19 -19.76 4.93
CA ALA A 285 5.22 -18.98 4.28
C ALA A 285 5.50 -19.50 2.86
N ILE A 286 5.56 -20.82 2.68
CA ILE A 286 5.70 -21.44 1.36
C ILE A 286 4.50 -21.05 0.47
N ALA A 287 3.28 -21.14 1.01
CA ALA A 287 2.07 -20.78 0.30
C ALA A 287 2.07 -19.28 -0.08
N SER A 288 2.57 -18.42 0.80
CA SER A 288 2.70 -16.97 0.59
C SER A 288 3.75 -16.65 -0.48
N ALA A 289 4.92 -17.29 -0.44
CA ALA A 289 5.98 -17.14 -1.43
C ALA A 289 5.49 -17.51 -2.84
N ALA A 290 4.69 -18.57 -2.97
CA ALA A 290 4.08 -18.98 -4.24
C ALA A 290 3.12 -17.91 -4.81
N THR A 291 2.40 -17.18 -3.95
CA THR A 291 1.56 -16.05 -4.37
C THR A 291 2.36 -14.81 -4.74
N LEU A 292 3.42 -14.50 -3.99
CA LEU A 292 4.25 -13.31 -4.23
C LEU A 292 5.10 -13.42 -5.51
N ARG A 293 5.56 -14.62 -5.88
CA ARG A 293 6.40 -14.85 -7.08
C ARG A 293 5.75 -14.36 -8.38
N ARG A 294 4.42 -14.21 -8.41
CA ARG A 294 3.66 -13.83 -9.60
C ARG A 294 3.44 -12.31 -9.72
N ILE A 295 3.86 -11.54 -8.72
CA ILE A 295 3.63 -10.09 -8.70
C ILE A 295 4.70 -9.41 -9.54
N ARG A 296 4.24 -8.70 -10.58
CA ARG A 296 5.03 -7.69 -11.28
C ARG A 296 4.80 -6.36 -10.57
N GLY A 297 5.84 -5.52 -10.46
CA GLY A 297 5.90 -4.33 -9.61
C GLY A 297 4.58 -3.55 -9.50
N THR A 298 4.21 -3.15 -8.29
CA THR A 298 2.99 -2.38 -8.04
C THR A 298 3.29 -0.89 -8.12
N ALA A 299 2.58 -0.17 -8.99
CA ALA A 299 2.72 1.29 -9.12
C ALA A 299 2.13 2.09 -7.93
N LEU A 300 1.42 1.39 -7.03
CA LEU A 300 0.82 2.01 -5.85
C LEU A 300 1.76 1.88 -4.65
N PRO A 301 1.86 2.92 -3.78
CA PRO A 301 2.61 2.87 -2.51
C PRO A 301 2.20 1.77 -1.54
N TYR A 302 1.04 1.17 -1.78
CA TYR A 302 0.42 0.22 -0.88
C TYR A 302 0.56 -1.17 -1.47
N ASN A 303 1.54 -1.93 -0.98
CA ASN A 303 1.76 -3.32 -1.36
C ASN A 303 0.67 -4.22 -0.75
N VAL A 304 -0.59 -4.06 -1.21
CA VAL A 304 -1.73 -4.89 -0.80
C VAL A 304 -1.42 -6.39 -0.83
N PRO A 305 -0.75 -6.93 -1.88
CA PRO A 305 -0.44 -8.36 -1.90
C PRO A 305 0.53 -8.79 -0.81
N VAL A 306 1.46 -7.91 -0.40
CA VAL A 306 2.40 -8.21 0.69
C VAL A 306 1.67 -8.27 2.02
N VAL A 307 0.72 -7.37 2.26
CA VAL A 307 -0.07 -7.36 3.50
C VAL A 307 -1.00 -8.57 3.58
N LEU A 308 -1.58 -8.99 2.46
CA LEU A 308 -2.35 -10.23 2.36
C LEU A 308 -1.47 -11.49 2.55
N ALA A 309 -0.25 -11.49 2.00
CA ALA A 309 0.71 -12.56 2.24
C ALA A 309 1.12 -12.63 3.73
N LEU A 310 1.30 -11.50 4.40
CA LEU A 310 1.61 -11.45 5.83
C LEU A 310 0.46 -11.97 6.70
N LEU A 311 -0.80 -11.71 6.31
CA LEU A 311 -1.97 -12.26 7.00
C LEU A 311 -1.95 -13.80 7.07
N LYS A 312 -1.37 -14.46 6.05
CA LYS A 312 -1.30 -15.92 5.97
C LYS A 312 -0.41 -16.55 7.04
N LEU A 313 0.58 -15.83 7.55
CA LEU A 313 1.52 -16.39 8.53
C LEU A 313 0.84 -16.74 9.87
N PRO A 314 0.15 -15.79 10.56
CA PRO A 314 -0.52 -16.11 11.81
C PRO A 314 -1.75 -17.01 11.61
N THR A 315 -2.42 -16.96 10.45
CA THR A 315 -3.48 -17.94 10.18
C THR A 315 -2.93 -19.37 10.15
N GLY A 316 -1.74 -19.59 9.60
CA GLY A 316 -1.19 -20.93 9.45
C GLY A 316 -0.69 -21.49 10.76
N ALA A 317 -0.13 -20.60 11.59
CA ALA A 317 0.21 -20.88 12.96
C ALA A 317 -1.02 -21.38 13.74
N LEU A 318 -2.19 -20.76 13.55
CA LEU A 318 -3.42 -21.10 14.27
C LEU A 318 -4.16 -22.30 13.68
N THR A 319 -4.17 -22.48 12.35
CA THR A 319 -4.90 -23.57 11.69
C THR A 319 -4.24 -24.92 11.90
N ALA A 320 -2.91 -24.98 12.01
CA ALA A 320 -2.19 -26.23 12.27
C ALA A 320 -2.61 -26.92 13.60
N PRO A 321 -2.50 -26.29 14.78
CA PRO A 321 -2.95 -26.89 16.04
C PRO A 321 -4.47 -27.07 16.08
N LEU A 322 -5.25 -26.14 15.51
CA LEU A 322 -6.71 -26.29 15.44
C LEU A 322 -7.13 -27.53 14.64
N GLY A 323 -6.47 -27.80 13.51
CA GLY A 323 -6.73 -28.99 12.69
C GLY A 323 -6.41 -30.28 13.43
N LEU A 324 -5.30 -30.33 14.17
CA LEU A 324 -4.96 -31.49 15.01
C LEU A 324 -5.98 -31.68 16.16
N LEU A 325 -6.46 -30.59 16.77
CA LEU A 325 -7.52 -30.65 17.77
C LEU A 325 -8.85 -31.17 17.20
N LEU A 326 -9.20 -30.80 15.97
CA LEU A 326 -10.38 -31.32 15.28
C LEU A 326 -10.24 -32.83 14.98
N MET A 327 -9.06 -33.29 14.57
CA MET A 327 -8.78 -34.72 14.39
C MET A 327 -8.91 -35.48 15.71
N ARG A 328 -8.35 -34.95 16.79
CA ARG A 328 -8.47 -35.53 18.14
C ARG A 328 -9.92 -35.55 18.63
N GLY A 329 -10.74 -34.55 18.26
CA GLY A 329 -12.16 -34.49 18.59
C GLY A 329 -13.03 -35.54 17.91
N GLY A 330 -12.47 -36.40 17.05
CA GLY A 330 -13.21 -37.45 16.36
C GLY A 330 -14.17 -36.95 15.28
N PHE A 331 -14.09 -35.66 14.91
CA PHE A 331 -14.96 -35.05 13.91
C PHE A 331 -14.69 -35.58 12.49
N VAL A 332 -13.53 -36.19 12.25
CA VAL A 332 -13.18 -36.82 10.98
C VAL A 332 -13.00 -38.33 11.19
N PRO A 333 -13.99 -39.15 10.84
CA PRO A 333 -13.89 -40.60 11.01
C PRO A 333 -12.73 -41.17 10.17
N GLY A 334 -11.89 -42.00 10.80
CA GLY A 334 -10.80 -42.72 10.12
C GLY A 334 -9.43 -42.00 10.04
N LEU A 335 -9.28 -40.79 10.58
CA LEU A 335 -8.00 -40.06 10.65
C LEU A 335 -7.44 -39.87 12.07
N SER A 336 -8.10 -40.44 13.09
CA SER A 336 -7.78 -40.24 14.50
C SER A 336 -6.65 -41.13 15.04
N ALA A 337 -6.15 -42.08 14.25
CA ALA A 337 -5.01 -42.92 14.57
C ALA A 337 -3.76 -42.37 13.86
N LEU A 338 -3.21 -41.27 14.40
CA LEU A 338 -1.87 -40.85 14.02
C LEU A 338 -0.87 -41.68 14.82
N ASP A 339 -0.10 -42.49 14.10
CA ASP A 339 0.69 -43.53 14.72
C ASP A 339 2.19 -43.20 14.83
N SER A 340 2.56 -41.95 14.52
CA SER A 340 3.94 -41.46 14.68
C SER A 340 4.01 -39.94 14.75
N THR A 341 5.03 -39.43 15.42
CA THR A 341 5.34 -37.99 15.47
C THR A 341 5.50 -37.37 14.08
N ALA A 342 6.10 -38.10 13.13
CA ALA A 342 6.26 -37.65 11.75
C ALA A 342 4.91 -37.45 11.04
N GLN A 343 3.93 -38.32 11.28
CA GLN A 343 2.58 -38.15 10.74
C GLN A 343 1.88 -36.91 11.34
N ILE A 344 2.03 -36.66 12.64
CA ILE A 344 1.47 -35.45 13.28
C ILE A 344 2.04 -34.19 12.63
N ILE A 345 3.35 -34.14 12.42
CA ILE A 345 4.02 -33.02 11.74
C ILE A 345 3.55 -32.88 10.28
N ALA A 346 3.41 -34.00 9.55
CA ALA A 346 2.93 -33.98 8.17
C ALA A 346 1.49 -33.43 8.08
N TRP A 347 0.60 -33.83 8.99
CA TRP A 347 -0.76 -33.29 9.07
C TRP A 347 -0.78 -31.82 9.48
N ALA A 348 0.11 -31.39 10.37
CA ALA A 348 0.28 -29.97 10.70
C ALA A 348 0.69 -29.13 9.50
N VAL A 349 1.54 -29.64 8.59
CA VAL A 349 1.85 -28.98 7.31
C VAL A 349 0.59 -28.84 6.46
N ILE A 350 -0.20 -29.92 6.33
CA ILE A 350 -1.44 -29.91 5.54
C ILE A 350 -2.43 -28.88 6.09
N PHE A 351 -2.65 -28.85 7.41
CA PHE A 351 -3.55 -27.89 8.06
C PHE A 351 -3.02 -26.46 8.06
N GLY A 352 -1.71 -26.27 8.17
CA GLY A 352 -1.08 -24.96 7.99
C GLY A 352 -1.27 -24.43 6.56
N TYR A 353 -1.21 -25.31 5.56
CA TYR A 353 -1.45 -24.95 4.16
C TYR A 353 -2.94 -24.76 3.84
N SER A 354 -3.83 -25.52 4.47
CA SER A 354 -5.28 -25.51 4.21
C SER A 354 -5.94 -24.18 4.56
N GLN A 355 -5.26 -23.30 5.31
CA GLN A 355 -5.66 -21.91 5.52
C GLN A 355 -6.06 -21.17 4.24
N GLN A 356 -5.51 -21.58 3.08
CA GLN A 356 -5.85 -21.02 1.77
C GLN A 356 -7.36 -21.07 1.50
N LEU A 357 -8.08 -22.06 2.05
CA LEU A 357 -9.53 -22.15 1.94
C LEU A 357 -10.24 -20.97 2.62
N PHE A 358 -9.72 -20.51 3.77
CA PHE A 358 -10.26 -19.37 4.50
C PHE A 358 -9.75 -18.04 3.94
N THR A 359 -8.48 -17.95 3.53
CA THR A 359 -7.89 -16.71 3.04
C THR A 359 -8.28 -16.37 1.61
N LYS A 360 -8.81 -17.32 0.82
CA LYS A 360 -9.24 -17.10 -0.58
C LYS A 360 -10.25 -15.95 -0.72
N PHE A 361 -11.17 -15.80 0.24
CA PHE A 361 -12.14 -14.71 0.23
C PHE A 361 -11.48 -13.34 0.51
N VAL A 362 -10.54 -13.30 1.45
CA VAL A 362 -9.81 -12.06 1.76
C VAL A 362 -8.89 -11.66 0.61
N ASP A 363 -8.23 -12.64 -0.02
CA ASP A 363 -7.41 -12.46 -1.21
C ASP A 363 -8.23 -11.91 -2.38
N SER A 364 -9.44 -12.44 -2.62
CA SER A 364 -10.31 -11.97 -3.72
C SER A 364 -10.82 -10.55 -3.48
N GLN A 365 -11.19 -10.20 -2.25
CA GLN A 365 -11.55 -8.82 -1.88
C GLN A 365 -10.36 -7.87 -2.05
N GLY A 366 -9.15 -8.31 -1.71
CA GLY A 366 -7.93 -7.54 -1.92
C GLY A 366 -7.63 -7.25 -3.39
N GLN A 367 -7.82 -8.23 -4.27
CA GLN A 367 -7.70 -8.02 -5.71
C GLN A 367 -8.78 -7.06 -6.24
N ALA A 368 -10.04 -7.23 -5.83
CA ALA A 368 -11.12 -6.33 -6.22
C ALA A 368 -10.85 -4.87 -5.80
N VAL A 369 -10.26 -4.66 -4.61
CA VAL A 369 -9.88 -3.33 -4.12
C VAL A 369 -8.71 -2.74 -4.90
N LEU A 370 -7.75 -3.55 -5.35
CA LEU A 370 -6.67 -3.11 -6.23
C LEU A 370 -7.16 -2.77 -7.64
N ASP A 371 -8.00 -3.61 -8.22
CA ASP A 371 -8.57 -3.40 -9.55
C ASP A 371 -9.49 -2.18 -9.57
N ALA A 372 -10.19 -1.89 -8.47
CA ALA A 372 -10.96 -0.66 -8.33
C ALA A 372 -10.11 0.63 -8.43
N VAL A 373 -8.80 0.58 -8.18
CA VAL A 373 -7.91 1.76 -8.40
C VAL A 373 -7.47 1.91 -9.85
N ARG A 374 -7.47 0.82 -10.63
CA ARG A 374 -7.16 0.85 -12.07
C ARG A 374 -8.33 1.40 -12.91
N GLY A 375 -9.41 1.81 -12.23
CA GLY A 375 -10.64 2.29 -12.83
C GLY A 375 -11.47 1.20 -13.52
N PRO A 376 -12.70 1.53 -13.95
CA PRO A 376 -13.63 0.58 -14.58
C PRO A 376 -13.13 -0.01 -15.90
N ASN A 377 -12.09 0.57 -16.50
CA ASN A 377 -11.48 0.09 -17.75
C ASN A 377 -10.17 -0.69 -17.52
N GLY A 378 -9.74 -0.86 -16.26
CA GLY A 378 -8.63 -1.74 -15.92
C GLY A 378 -9.02 -3.17 -16.28
N MET A 379 -8.36 -3.77 -17.28
CA MET A 379 -8.58 -5.18 -17.61
C MET A 379 -8.41 -6.02 -16.34
N PRO A 380 -9.44 -6.80 -15.91
CA PRO A 380 -9.27 -7.70 -14.80
C PRO A 380 -8.10 -8.65 -15.13
N ALA A 381 -7.18 -8.82 -14.19
CA ALA A 381 -6.18 -9.87 -14.33
C ALA A 381 -6.92 -11.19 -14.58
N PRO A 382 -6.54 -11.99 -15.59
CA PRO A 382 -7.30 -13.18 -15.94
C PRO A 382 -7.40 -14.10 -14.71
N LEU A 383 -8.62 -14.22 -14.18
CA LEU A 383 -8.98 -15.28 -13.23
C LEU A 383 -8.87 -16.59 -14.00
N GLN A 384 -7.83 -17.37 -13.71
CA GLN A 384 -7.67 -18.71 -14.24
C GLN A 384 -7.40 -19.70 -13.11
N PRO A 385 -7.91 -20.94 -13.27
CA PRO A 385 -8.46 -21.79 -12.21
C PRO A 385 -7.52 -22.16 -11.07
#